data_AF-A0A7S4FPT7-F1
#
_entry.id   AF-A0A7S4FPT7-F1
#
_cell.length_a   1.000
_cell.length_b   1.000
_cell.length_c   1.000
_cell.angle_alpha   90.00
_cell.angle_beta   90.00
_cell.angle_gamma   90.00
#
_symmetry.space_group_name_H-M   'P 1'
#
loop_
_entity.id
_entity.type
_entity.pdbx_description
1 polymer ?
#
loop_
_entity_poly.entity_id
_entity_poly.type
_entity_poly.pdbx_seq_one_letter_code
_entity_poly.pdbx_strand_id
1 'polypeptide(L)'
;MPELVQKQVAYAILKWLKKQGSDEELDVAVQCVSQHFEVELGNAEDKNLCDTGLDLEEAVRAIVAKSGDSDAVKEQKLQEFIGILKQKGYFQGVEEGSPAYFERYEKAKQKFNARNNPYEGLTADQLKTHGNQKMVSGQYQEAVNYYTKAIEMDSSSAIYFANRAAAHTHLKDYKKAIADCESSLRIDANYSKAYSRLGTALFYEGSYQKAVEKYAKAVELDPTNEGYRADLKAAEEKLRESEAAGNPAGNAFDFSNIGSILNNPEFMSMAQNVMQQPQFADMVNQIAGNLGQGLPAGGMPDFSQMFANLAAQQPADGSIPEVVNTPFGDIKREQLESLQHMPEVRDNPKFQAIMDDVKSSGPMAMLKYMNDPEVMSTMTKLASSLFSKPAGDAAPAVEALAASE
;
A
#
# COMPACT_ATOMS: atom_id res chain seq x y z
N MET A 1 -16.16 5.47 -24.30
CA MET A 1 -17.57 5.00 -24.29
C MET A 1 -17.74 3.93 -25.35
N PRO A 2 -18.59 2.91 -25.14
CA PRO A 2 -18.97 1.97 -26.20
C PRO A 2 -19.57 2.71 -27.41
N GLU A 3 -19.32 2.22 -28.63
CA GLU A 3 -19.74 2.89 -29.89
C GLU A 3 -21.25 3.18 -29.93
N LEU A 4 -22.07 2.21 -29.50
CA LEU A 4 -23.52 2.37 -29.41
C LEU A 4 -23.94 3.54 -28.51
N VAL A 5 -23.25 3.72 -27.38
CA VAL A 5 -23.52 4.82 -26.44
C VAL A 5 -23.12 6.17 -27.06
N GLN A 6 -22.02 6.20 -27.83
CA GLN A 6 -21.61 7.40 -28.56
C GLN A 6 -22.66 7.81 -29.60
N LYS A 7 -23.16 6.85 -30.40
CA LYS A 7 -24.22 7.06 -31.40
C LYS A 7 -25.53 7.51 -30.77
N GLN A 8 -25.91 6.96 -29.62
CA GLN A 8 -27.11 7.39 -28.86
C GLN A 8 -26.98 8.82 -28.32
N VAL A 9 -25.81 9.21 -27.80
CA VAL A 9 -25.56 10.58 -27.35
C VAL A 9 -25.54 11.56 -28.52
N ALA A 10 -24.89 11.20 -29.64
CA ALA A 10 -24.89 12.00 -30.86
C ALA A 10 -26.31 12.23 -31.40
N TYR A 11 -27.14 11.18 -31.39
CA TYR A 11 -28.56 11.28 -31.77
C TYR A 11 -29.34 12.28 -30.89
N ALA A 12 -29.13 12.25 -29.57
CA ALA A 12 -29.75 13.20 -28.64
C ALA A 12 -29.30 14.66 -28.91
N ILE A 13 -28.02 14.86 -29.21
CA ILE A 13 -27.46 16.18 -29.56
C ILE A 13 -28.07 16.71 -30.85
N LEU A 14 -28.12 15.90 -31.90
CA LEU A 14 -28.72 16.28 -33.19
C LEU A 14 -30.21 16.65 -33.03
N LYS A 15 -30.95 15.86 -32.26
CA LYS A 15 -32.37 16.11 -31.97
C LYS A 15 -32.56 17.43 -31.21
N TRP A 16 -31.69 17.74 -30.25
CA TRP A 16 -31.71 19.00 -29.52
C TRP A 16 -31.37 20.19 -30.41
N LEU A 17 -30.30 20.12 -31.21
CA LEU A 17 -29.88 21.17 -32.15
C LEU A 17 -31.01 21.54 -33.11
N LYS A 18 -31.68 20.54 -33.70
CA LYS A 18 -32.80 20.75 -34.63
C LYS A 18 -34.02 21.41 -33.98
N LYS A 19 -34.17 21.32 -32.66
CA LYS A 19 -35.26 21.97 -31.90
C LYS A 19 -34.98 23.47 -31.66
N GLN A 20 -33.72 23.91 -31.71
CA GLN A 20 -33.35 25.31 -31.48
C GLN A 20 -33.70 26.23 -32.66
N GLY A 21 -34.06 25.67 -33.82
CA GLY A 21 -34.41 26.40 -35.03
C GLY A 21 -33.48 26.04 -36.19
N SER A 22 -33.52 26.84 -37.25
CA SER A 22 -32.56 26.77 -38.36
C SER A 22 -31.77 28.07 -38.36
N ASP A 23 -30.47 27.92 -38.20
CA ASP A 23 -29.43 28.95 -38.23
C ASP A 23 -28.26 28.34 -39.00
N GLU A 24 -27.54 29.12 -39.79
CA GLU A 24 -26.44 28.64 -40.62
C GLU A 24 -25.35 27.94 -39.80
N GLU A 25 -25.06 28.43 -38.59
CA GLU A 25 -24.10 27.80 -37.67
C GLU A 25 -24.65 26.50 -37.07
N LEU A 26 -25.95 26.46 -36.76
CA LEU A 26 -26.62 25.25 -36.27
C LEU A 26 -26.66 24.16 -37.34
N ASP A 27 -26.89 24.52 -38.60
CA ASP A 27 -26.93 23.59 -39.72
C ASP A 27 -25.54 22.98 -39.98
N VAL A 28 -24.47 23.79 -39.88
CA VAL A 28 -23.08 23.29 -39.93
C VAL A 28 -22.78 22.37 -38.75
N ALA A 29 -23.21 22.73 -37.54
CA ALA A 29 -23.01 21.88 -36.36
C ALA A 29 -23.74 20.53 -36.50
N VAL A 30 -24.97 20.54 -37.00
CA VAL A 30 -25.75 19.33 -37.31
C VAL A 30 -25.01 18.46 -38.33
N GLN A 31 -24.48 19.04 -39.41
CA GLN A 31 -23.71 18.30 -40.43
C GLN A 31 -22.44 17.68 -39.84
N CYS A 32 -21.65 18.44 -39.08
CA CYS A 32 -20.42 17.95 -38.46
C CYS A 32 -20.67 16.77 -37.52
N VAL A 33 -21.68 16.87 -36.65
CA VAL A 33 -22.02 15.81 -35.70
C VAL A 33 -22.57 14.58 -36.43
N SER A 34 -23.43 14.77 -37.43
CA SER A 34 -23.99 13.67 -38.22
C SER A 34 -22.91 12.89 -38.96
N GLN A 35 -21.97 13.59 -39.60
CA GLN A 35 -20.87 12.97 -40.35
C GLN A 35 -19.87 12.26 -39.43
N HIS A 36 -19.52 12.86 -38.29
CA HIS A 36 -18.50 12.29 -37.40
C HIS A 36 -18.96 11.01 -36.71
N PHE A 37 -20.25 10.92 -36.36
CA PHE A 37 -20.80 9.77 -35.65
C PHE A 37 -21.59 8.80 -36.54
N GLU A 38 -21.73 9.10 -37.83
CA GLU A 38 -22.54 8.33 -38.78
C GLU A 38 -23.99 8.15 -38.30
N VAL A 39 -24.62 9.25 -37.87
CA VAL A 39 -25.99 9.24 -37.34
C VAL A 39 -26.84 10.26 -38.07
N GLU A 40 -27.97 9.85 -38.65
CA GLU A 40 -28.92 10.75 -39.30
C GLU A 40 -30.33 10.68 -38.70
N LEU A 41 -30.91 11.85 -38.39
CA LEU A 41 -32.27 11.95 -37.87
C LEU A 41 -33.29 11.50 -38.93
N GLY A 42 -33.90 10.33 -38.74
CA GLY A 42 -34.97 9.80 -39.59
C GLY A 42 -34.55 8.70 -40.55
N ASN A 43 -33.27 8.31 -40.58
CA ASN A 43 -32.81 7.13 -41.30
C ASN A 43 -33.43 5.85 -40.70
N ALA A 44 -33.84 4.90 -41.55
CA ALA A 44 -34.49 3.67 -41.13
C ALA A 44 -33.58 2.74 -40.30
N GLU A 45 -32.27 2.79 -40.54
CA GLU A 45 -31.28 2.01 -39.79
C GLU A 45 -31.03 2.59 -38.38
N ASP A 46 -31.18 3.91 -38.23
CA ASP A 46 -30.98 4.65 -36.98
C ASP A 46 -32.25 4.75 -36.11
N LYS A 47 -33.39 4.23 -36.58
CA LYS A 47 -34.67 4.27 -35.84
C LYS A 47 -34.63 3.62 -34.46
N ASN A 48 -33.66 2.73 -34.22
CA ASN A 48 -33.47 2.05 -32.94
C ASN A 48 -32.56 2.84 -31.96
N LEU A 49 -31.95 3.95 -32.40
CA LEU A 49 -31.26 4.88 -31.50
C LEU A 49 -32.34 5.67 -30.74
N CYS A 50 -32.64 5.23 -29.52
CA CYS A 50 -33.57 5.91 -28.65
C CYS A 50 -32.93 7.14 -27.99
N ASP A 51 -33.78 8.13 -27.72
CA ASP A 51 -33.47 9.24 -26.83
C ASP A 51 -33.01 8.68 -25.47
N THR A 52 -31.78 9.02 -25.05
CA THR A 52 -31.20 8.52 -23.81
C THR A 52 -31.89 9.11 -22.57
N GLY A 53 -32.82 10.05 -22.74
CA GLY A 53 -33.47 10.78 -21.65
C GLY A 53 -32.56 11.81 -20.98
N LEU A 54 -31.38 12.07 -21.57
CA LEU A 54 -30.49 13.14 -21.13
C LEU A 54 -31.05 14.49 -21.55
N ASP A 55 -31.45 15.30 -20.57
CA ASP A 55 -31.66 16.72 -20.77
C ASP A 55 -30.30 17.39 -21.00
N LEU A 56 -29.91 17.48 -22.27
CA LEU A 56 -28.66 18.11 -22.69
C LEU A 56 -28.60 19.58 -22.31
N GLU A 57 -29.74 20.28 -22.23
CA GLU A 57 -29.77 21.68 -21.83
C GLU A 57 -29.46 21.81 -20.34
N GLU A 58 -30.06 20.98 -19.50
CA GLU A 58 -29.77 20.95 -18.06
C GLU A 58 -28.35 20.44 -17.80
N ALA A 59 -27.87 19.44 -18.55
CA ALA A 59 -26.50 18.95 -18.46
C ALA A 59 -25.48 20.03 -18.86
N VAL A 60 -25.71 20.73 -19.98
CA VAL A 60 -24.85 21.85 -20.42
C VAL A 60 -24.94 23.01 -19.44
N ARG A 61 -26.13 23.39 -18.96
CA ARG A 61 -26.28 24.42 -17.90
C ARG A 61 -25.55 24.01 -16.62
N ALA A 62 -25.63 22.75 -16.21
CA ALA A 62 -24.92 22.24 -15.04
C ALA A 62 -23.40 22.20 -15.25
N ILE A 63 -22.92 21.93 -16.46
CA ILE A 63 -21.50 22.00 -16.83
C ILE A 63 -21.03 23.45 -16.84
N VAL A 64 -21.78 24.36 -17.45
CA VAL A 64 -21.49 25.81 -17.49
C VAL A 64 -21.51 26.42 -16.09
N ALA A 65 -22.48 26.03 -15.25
CA ALA A 65 -22.53 26.43 -13.85
C ALA A 65 -21.37 25.85 -13.02
N LYS A 66 -20.86 24.67 -13.39
CA LYS A 66 -19.68 24.05 -12.75
C LYS A 66 -18.34 24.58 -13.30
N SER A 67 -18.29 25.14 -14.50
CA SER A 67 -17.05 25.62 -15.13
C SER A 67 -16.60 27.02 -14.69
N GLY A 68 -17.32 27.69 -13.79
CA GLY A 68 -16.90 28.94 -13.15
C GLY A 68 -17.34 30.20 -13.89
N ASP A 69 -17.52 31.28 -13.12
CA ASP A 69 -17.98 32.63 -13.52
C ASP A 69 -17.67 32.99 -14.99
N SER A 70 -18.72 33.33 -15.74
CA SER A 70 -18.58 33.91 -17.08
C SER A 70 -17.55 35.06 -17.08
N ASP A 71 -16.78 35.22 -18.15
CA ASP A 71 -15.73 36.25 -18.23
C ASP A 71 -16.28 37.67 -18.01
N ALA A 72 -17.56 37.91 -18.30
CA ALA A 72 -18.26 39.16 -17.98
C ALA A 72 -18.33 39.44 -16.47
N VAL A 73 -18.56 38.40 -15.64
CA VAL A 73 -18.61 38.54 -14.17
C VAL A 73 -17.21 38.76 -13.60
N LYS A 74 -16.18 38.14 -14.18
CA LYS A 74 -14.77 38.40 -13.79
C LYS A 74 -14.35 39.83 -14.12
N GLU A 75 -14.69 40.31 -15.32
CA GLU A 75 -14.41 41.68 -15.75
C GLU A 75 -15.13 42.68 -14.83
N GLN A 76 -16.39 42.44 -14.49
CA GLN A 76 -17.12 43.28 -13.55
C GLN A 76 -16.43 43.37 -12.18
N LYS A 77 -16.03 42.23 -11.60
CA LYS A 77 -15.32 42.20 -10.31
C LYS A 77 -13.95 42.87 -10.38
N LEU A 78 -13.24 42.75 -11.51
CA LEU A 78 -11.98 43.47 -11.73
C LEU A 78 -12.21 44.99 -11.75
N GLN A 79 -13.24 45.46 -12.45
CA GLN A 79 -13.58 46.89 -12.51
C GLN A 79 -13.94 47.44 -11.12
N GLU A 80 -14.71 46.69 -10.32
CA GLU A 80 -15.00 47.05 -8.92
C GLU A 80 -13.72 47.15 -8.08
N PHE A 81 -12.81 46.18 -8.22
CA PHE A 81 -11.51 46.20 -7.53
C PHE A 81 -10.64 47.40 -7.93
N ILE A 82 -10.57 47.71 -9.22
CA ILE A 82 -9.86 48.90 -9.73
C ILE A 82 -10.51 50.18 -9.19
N GLY A 83 -11.84 50.23 -9.10
CA GLY A 83 -12.58 51.33 -8.47
C GLY A 83 -12.15 51.57 -7.02
N ILE A 84 -12.02 50.50 -6.22
CA ILE A 84 -11.51 50.59 -4.83
C ILE A 84 -10.08 51.12 -4.80
N LEU A 85 -9.20 50.67 -5.71
CA LEU A 85 -7.82 51.15 -5.78
C LEU A 85 -7.73 52.63 -6.17
N LYS A 86 -8.60 53.10 -7.08
CA LYS A 86 -8.74 54.52 -7.42
C LYS A 86 -9.13 55.34 -6.18
N GLN A 87 -10.13 54.89 -5.41
CA GLN A 87 -10.54 55.56 -4.16
C GLN A 87 -9.43 55.60 -3.10
N LYS A 88 -8.59 54.56 -3.04
CA LYS A 88 -7.44 54.50 -2.11
C LYS A 88 -6.21 55.27 -2.59
N GLY A 89 -6.29 55.98 -3.71
CA GLY A 89 -5.19 56.79 -4.24
C GLY A 89 -4.07 55.99 -4.91
N TYR A 90 -4.28 54.71 -5.26
CA TYR A 90 -3.24 53.88 -5.91
C TYR A 90 -2.79 54.46 -7.26
N PHE A 91 -3.71 55.11 -7.98
CA PHE A 91 -3.46 55.80 -9.25
C PHE A 91 -3.20 57.31 -9.08
N GLN A 92 -2.98 57.79 -7.86
CA GLN A 92 -2.68 59.20 -7.65
C GLN A 92 -1.35 59.58 -8.31
N GLY A 93 -1.33 60.72 -9.00
CA GLY A 93 -0.15 61.26 -9.68
C GLY A 93 0.19 60.59 -11.02
N VAL A 94 -0.68 59.73 -11.56
CA VAL A 94 -0.57 59.21 -12.94
C VAL A 94 -1.81 59.58 -13.74
N GLU A 95 -1.61 60.06 -14.96
CA GLU A 95 -2.71 60.41 -15.87
C GLU A 95 -3.36 59.15 -16.44
N GLU A 96 -4.70 59.09 -16.45
CA GLU A 96 -5.45 57.94 -16.97
C GLU A 96 -5.16 57.74 -18.47
N GLY A 97 -4.83 56.50 -18.86
CA GLY A 97 -4.40 56.18 -20.23
C GLY A 97 -2.90 56.44 -20.53
N SER A 98 -2.12 56.98 -19.58
CA SER A 98 -0.66 57.08 -19.74
C SER A 98 0.03 55.70 -19.62
N PRO A 99 1.25 55.50 -20.16
CA PRO A 99 2.00 54.26 -19.96
C PRO A 99 2.21 53.89 -18.49
N ALA A 100 2.42 54.88 -17.62
CA ALA A 100 2.56 54.69 -16.18
C ALA A 100 1.23 54.23 -15.53
N TYR A 101 0.09 54.71 -16.02
CA TYR A 101 -1.22 54.22 -15.60
C TYR A 101 -1.44 52.77 -16.03
N PHE A 102 -1.14 52.43 -17.30
CA PHE A 102 -1.23 51.06 -17.79
C PHE A 102 -0.34 50.10 -16.99
N GLU A 103 0.89 50.49 -16.65
CA GLU A 103 1.77 49.64 -15.82
C GLU A 103 1.19 49.39 -14.42
N ARG A 104 0.63 50.42 -13.77
CA ARG A 104 -0.04 50.25 -12.46
C ARG A 104 -1.31 49.42 -12.58
N TYR A 105 -2.08 49.62 -13.65
CA TYR A 105 -3.31 48.88 -13.92
C TYR A 105 -3.01 47.39 -14.13
N GLU A 106 -2.02 47.05 -14.95
CA GLU A 106 -1.59 45.67 -15.18
C GLU A 106 -1.09 45.00 -13.89
N LYS A 107 -0.31 45.71 -13.05
CA LYS A 107 0.09 45.18 -11.74
C LYS A 107 -1.09 44.93 -10.82
N ALA A 108 -2.09 45.81 -10.83
CA ALA A 108 -3.31 45.62 -10.05
C ALA A 108 -4.14 44.44 -10.56
N LYS A 109 -4.33 44.34 -11.88
CA LYS A 109 -5.01 43.23 -12.55
C LYS A 109 -4.31 41.91 -12.25
N GLN A 110 -2.98 41.85 -12.35
CA GLN A 110 -2.20 40.67 -11.98
C GLN A 110 -2.42 40.27 -10.52
N LYS A 111 -2.45 41.22 -9.57
CA LYS A 111 -2.74 40.91 -8.16
C LYS A 111 -4.17 40.44 -7.93
N PHE A 112 -5.15 41.02 -8.63
CA PHE A 112 -6.54 40.61 -8.58
C PHE A 112 -6.72 39.19 -9.12
N ASN A 113 -6.16 38.92 -10.30
CA ASN A 113 -6.16 37.61 -10.94
C ASN A 113 -5.39 36.61 -10.09
N ALA A 114 -4.19 36.91 -9.58
CA ALA A 114 -3.46 36.01 -8.71
C ALA A 114 -4.26 35.59 -7.45
N ARG A 115 -5.16 36.46 -6.96
CA ARG A 115 -6.02 36.18 -5.82
C ARG A 115 -7.27 35.37 -6.19
N ASN A 116 -7.84 35.58 -7.37
CA ASN A 116 -9.13 35.02 -7.78
C ASN A 116 -9.01 33.85 -8.77
N ASN A 117 -7.96 33.84 -9.56
CA ASN A 117 -7.57 32.87 -10.56
C ASN A 117 -6.02 32.82 -10.66
N PRO A 118 -5.32 32.12 -9.75
CA PRO A 118 -3.86 32.10 -9.67
C PRO A 118 -3.15 31.49 -10.89
N TYR A 119 -3.91 31.08 -11.90
CA TYR A 119 -3.44 30.41 -13.11
C TYR A 119 -3.46 31.33 -14.35
N GLU A 120 -4.10 32.49 -14.26
CA GLU A 120 -4.34 33.35 -15.42
C GLU A 120 -3.04 33.92 -16.01
N GLY A 121 -2.90 33.85 -17.34
CA GLY A 121 -1.72 34.33 -18.06
C GLY A 121 -0.47 33.46 -17.90
N LEU A 122 -0.56 32.34 -17.19
CA LEU A 122 0.53 31.39 -17.05
C LEU A 122 0.50 30.34 -18.16
N THR A 123 1.66 29.99 -18.68
CA THR A 123 1.86 28.83 -19.55
C THR A 123 1.84 27.53 -18.74
N ALA A 124 1.59 26.38 -19.38
CA ALA A 124 1.65 25.06 -18.73
C ALA A 124 2.99 24.82 -18.01
N ASP A 125 4.10 25.29 -18.60
CA ASP A 125 5.43 25.16 -17.98
C ASP A 125 5.65 26.08 -16.77
N GLN A 126 5.07 27.29 -16.79
CA GLN A 126 5.06 28.16 -15.62
C GLN A 126 4.18 27.56 -14.51
N LEU A 127 3.02 27.00 -14.85
CA LEU A 127 2.16 26.29 -13.90
C LEU A 127 2.88 25.11 -13.26
N LYS A 128 3.58 24.28 -14.04
CA LYS A 128 4.48 23.24 -13.51
C LYS A 128 5.52 23.84 -12.56
N THR A 129 6.15 24.95 -12.92
CA THR A 129 7.19 25.58 -12.10
C THR A 129 6.61 26.07 -10.76
N HIS A 130 5.42 26.67 -10.76
CA HIS A 130 4.71 27.03 -9.52
C HIS A 130 4.32 25.79 -8.71
N GLY A 131 3.87 24.71 -9.36
CA GLY A 131 3.65 23.43 -8.70
C GLY A 131 4.90 22.90 -8.01
N ASN A 132 6.07 22.98 -8.66
CA ASN A 132 7.35 22.59 -8.07
C ASN A 132 7.70 23.44 -6.83
N GLN A 133 7.45 24.75 -6.86
CA GLN A 133 7.67 25.63 -5.70
C GLN A 133 6.76 25.25 -4.53
N LYS A 134 5.51 24.87 -4.81
CA LYS A 134 4.56 24.40 -3.80
C LYS A 134 4.97 23.05 -3.21
N MET A 135 5.54 22.15 -4.02
CA MET A 135 6.15 20.91 -3.54
C MET A 135 7.28 21.16 -2.53
N VAL A 136 8.21 22.05 -2.87
CA VAL A 136 9.35 22.42 -1.98
C VAL A 136 8.85 23.04 -0.67
N SER A 137 7.73 23.77 -0.74
CA SER A 137 7.10 24.42 0.42
C SER A 137 6.20 23.48 1.23
N GLY A 138 6.11 22.18 0.88
CA GLY A 138 5.22 21.21 1.53
C GLY A 138 3.72 21.42 1.29
N GLN A 139 3.35 22.34 0.39
CA GLN A 139 1.95 22.67 0.05
C GLN A 139 1.46 21.74 -1.06
N TYR A 140 1.39 20.44 -0.76
CA TYR A 140 1.16 19.39 -1.76
C TYR A 140 -0.19 19.50 -2.47
N GLN A 141 -1.25 19.90 -1.77
CA GLN A 141 -2.57 20.09 -2.39
C GLN A 141 -2.57 21.25 -3.40
N GLU A 142 -1.86 22.34 -3.10
CA GLU A 142 -1.70 23.44 -4.05
C GLU A 142 -0.86 23.02 -5.25
N ALA A 143 0.19 22.23 -5.02
CA ALA A 143 0.99 21.65 -6.10
C ALA A 143 0.13 20.80 -7.06
N VAL A 144 -0.75 19.94 -6.52
CA VAL A 144 -1.72 19.17 -7.32
C VAL A 144 -2.57 20.09 -8.19
N ASN A 145 -3.06 21.20 -7.66
CA ASN A 145 -3.90 22.12 -8.42
C ASN A 145 -3.12 22.76 -9.59
N TYR A 146 -1.89 23.23 -9.34
CA TYR A 146 -1.03 23.80 -10.39
C TYR A 146 -0.68 22.79 -11.49
N TYR A 147 -0.30 21.56 -11.13
CA TYR A 147 -0.04 20.53 -12.14
C TYR A 147 -1.30 20.11 -12.90
N THR A 148 -2.45 20.08 -12.23
CA THR A 148 -3.74 19.79 -12.88
C THR A 148 -4.05 20.85 -13.94
N LYS A 149 -3.86 22.14 -13.61
CA LYS A 149 -4.02 23.22 -14.58
C LYS A 149 -3.01 23.12 -15.73
N ALA A 150 -1.77 22.72 -15.45
CA ALA A 150 -0.78 22.47 -16.51
C ALA A 150 -1.23 21.33 -17.45
N ILE A 151 -1.77 20.23 -16.91
CA ILE A 151 -2.30 19.09 -17.68
C ILE A 151 -3.55 19.46 -18.49
N GLU A 152 -4.45 20.27 -17.92
CA GLU A 152 -5.63 20.78 -18.64
C GLU A 152 -5.25 21.67 -19.83
N MET A 153 -4.14 22.42 -19.72
CA MET A 153 -3.62 23.24 -20.82
C MET A 153 -2.84 22.42 -21.84
N ASP A 154 -2.03 21.48 -21.39
CA ASP A 154 -1.24 20.60 -22.25
C ASP A 154 -1.11 19.21 -21.60
N SER A 155 -1.88 18.26 -22.15
CA SER A 155 -1.87 16.88 -21.70
C SER A 155 -0.80 16.01 -22.37
N SER A 156 0.05 16.59 -23.22
CA SER A 156 1.08 15.85 -23.97
C SER A 156 2.42 15.72 -23.22
N SER A 157 2.56 16.37 -22.06
CA SER A 157 3.78 16.34 -21.26
C SER A 157 3.74 15.29 -20.16
N ALA A 158 4.57 14.25 -20.30
CA ALA A 158 4.73 13.19 -19.29
C ALA A 158 5.17 13.76 -17.93
N ILE A 159 5.90 14.88 -17.92
CA ILE A 159 6.46 15.52 -16.73
C ILE A 159 5.36 16.03 -15.80
N TYR A 160 4.29 16.61 -16.35
CA TYR A 160 3.22 17.19 -15.52
C TYR A 160 2.49 16.12 -14.70
N PHE A 161 2.18 14.98 -15.34
CA PHE A 161 1.61 13.83 -14.67
C PHE A 161 2.56 13.25 -13.62
N ALA A 162 3.84 13.03 -13.94
CA ALA A 162 4.81 12.50 -12.97
C ALA A 162 4.99 13.43 -11.76
N ASN A 163 4.98 14.75 -11.96
CA ASN A 163 5.08 15.70 -10.86
C ASN A 163 3.80 15.75 -10.00
N ARG A 164 2.61 15.64 -10.62
CA ARG A 164 1.35 15.52 -9.88
C ARG A 164 1.27 14.22 -9.09
N ALA A 165 1.75 13.12 -9.65
CA ALA A 165 1.86 11.84 -8.93
C ALA A 165 2.69 11.98 -7.65
N ALA A 166 3.83 12.68 -7.71
CA ALA A 166 4.65 12.95 -6.54
C ALA A 166 3.87 13.67 -5.44
N ALA A 167 3.09 14.68 -5.81
CA ALA A 167 2.25 15.43 -4.87
C ALA A 167 1.16 14.55 -4.25
N HIS A 168 0.52 13.69 -5.06
CA HIS A 168 -0.45 12.70 -4.57
C HIS A 168 0.18 11.69 -3.60
N THR A 169 1.40 11.21 -3.85
CA THR A 169 2.12 10.33 -2.92
C THR A 169 2.35 11.00 -1.57
N HIS A 170 2.76 12.27 -1.53
CA HIS A 170 2.90 13.01 -0.26
C HIS A 170 1.57 13.20 0.47
N LEU A 171 0.46 13.30 -0.26
CA LEU A 171 -0.90 13.35 0.28
C LEU A 171 -1.44 11.95 0.67
N LYS A 172 -0.65 10.89 0.48
CA LYS A 172 -1.04 9.50 0.68
C LYS A 172 -2.20 9.02 -0.22
N ASP A 173 -2.45 9.72 -1.33
CA ASP A 173 -3.42 9.34 -2.34
C ASP A 173 -2.74 8.47 -3.41
N TYR A 174 -2.31 7.27 -2.99
CA TYR A 174 -1.47 6.40 -3.82
C TYR A 174 -2.18 5.94 -5.11
N LYS A 175 -3.50 5.77 -5.07
CA LYS A 175 -4.30 5.39 -6.26
C LYS A 175 -4.22 6.45 -7.36
N LYS A 176 -4.36 7.74 -7.00
CA LYS A 176 -4.19 8.82 -7.98
C LYS A 176 -2.74 8.96 -8.43
N ALA A 177 -1.78 8.78 -7.52
CA ALA A 177 -0.37 8.79 -7.89
C ALA A 177 -0.01 7.70 -8.92
N ILE A 178 -0.54 6.48 -8.75
CA ILE A 178 -0.38 5.37 -9.69
C ILE A 178 -0.98 5.73 -11.05
N ALA A 179 -2.24 6.19 -11.09
CA ALA A 179 -2.92 6.56 -12.33
C ALA A 179 -2.20 7.68 -13.10
N ASP A 180 -1.64 8.66 -12.39
CA ASP A 180 -0.83 9.72 -12.99
C ASP A 180 0.50 9.18 -13.52
N CYS A 181 1.20 8.31 -12.79
CA CYS A 181 2.42 7.70 -13.30
C CYS A 181 2.17 6.85 -14.54
N GLU A 182 1.08 6.07 -14.58
CA GLU A 182 0.69 5.31 -15.76
C GLU A 182 0.36 6.22 -16.94
N SER A 183 -0.30 7.35 -16.70
CA SER A 183 -0.56 8.37 -17.74
C SER A 183 0.74 8.99 -18.26
N SER A 184 1.68 9.28 -17.36
CA SER A 184 3.02 9.75 -17.72
C SER A 184 3.76 8.74 -18.60
N LEU A 185 3.72 7.45 -18.25
CA LEU A 185 4.37 6.37 -18.99
C LEU A 185 3.67 6.03 -20.32
N ARG A 186 2.38 6.32 -20.47
CA ARG A 186 1.70 6.24 -21.78
C ARG A 186 2.21 7.30 -22.76
N ILE A 187 2.64 8.45 -22.24
CA ILE A 187 3.18 9.55 -23.05
C ILE A 187 4.67 9.31 -23.34
N ASP A 188 5.46 8.99 -22.32
CA ASP A 188 6.87 8.66 -22.44
C ASP A 188 7.18 7.35 -21.68
N ALA A 189 7.23 6.26 -22.44
CA ALA A 189 7.49 4.92 -21.92
C ALA A 189 8.92 4.73 -21.39
N ASN A 190 9.84 5.65 -21.65
CA ASN A 190 11.23 5.59 -21.16
C ASN A 190 11.51 6.57 -20.03
N TYR A 191 10.46 7.18 -19.44
CA TYR A 191 10.65 8.17 -18.41
C TYR A 191 10.99 7.55 -17.05
N SER A 192 12.28 7.42 -16.75
CA SER A 192 12.80 6.77 -15.54
C SER A 192 12.20 7.31 -14.23
N LYS A 193 11.97 8.63 -14.13
CA LYS A 193 11.33 9.27 -12.97
C LYS A 193 9.89 8.81 -12.77
N ALA A 194 9.13 8.57 -13.82
CA ALA A 194 7.76 8.07 -13.69
C ALA A 194 7.74 6.63 -13.17
N TYR A 195 8.67 5.77 -13.62
CA TYR A 195 8.83 4.42 -13.06
C TYR A 195 9.21 4.43 -11.57
N SER A 196 10.17 5.26 -11.17
CA SER A 196 10.54 5.40 -9.75
C SER A 196 9.36 5.87 -8.91
N ARG A 197 8.64 6.92 -9.34
CA ARG A 197 7.46 7.41 -8.61
C ARG A 197 6.32 6.38 -8.55
N LEU A 198 6.12 5.61 -9.62
CA LEU A 198 5.16 4.51 -9.63
C LEU A 198 5.56 3.43 -8.62
N GLY A 199 6.84 3.06 -8.58
CA GLY A 199 7.40 2.18 -7.57
C GLY A 199 7.14 2.69 -6.15
N THR A 200 7.34 3.98 -5.91
CA THR A 200 7.08 4.61 -4.60
C THR A 200 5.61 4.56 -4.22
N ALA A 201 4.70 4.88 -5.13
CA ALA A 201 3.27 4.83 -4.85
C ALA A 201 2.81 3.40 -4.54
N LEU A 202 3.27 2.41 -5.32
CA LEU A 202 2.97 0.98 -5.10
C LEU A 202 3.57 0.47 -3.79
N PHE A 203 4.78 0.89 -3.45
CA PHE A 203 5.45 0.53 -2.20
C PHE A 203 4.61 0.99 -0.99
N TYR A 204 4.16 2.24 -0.98
CA TYR A 204 3.33 2.75 0.11
C TYR A 204 1.89 2.23 0.10
N GLU A 205 1.39 1.76 -1.05
CA GLU A 205 0.13 0.99 -1.13
C GLU A 205 0.28 -0.45 -0.57
N GLY A 206 1.52 -0.92 -0.34
CA GLY A 206 1.83 -2.27 0.13
C GLY A 206 2.01 -3.31 -0.98
N SER A 207 1.98 -2.89 -2.24
CA SER A 207 2.22 -3.76 -3.40
C SER A 207 3.72 -3.92 -3.69
N TYR A 208 4.47 -4.50 -2.74
CA TYR A 208 5.95 -4.53 -2.78
C TYR A 208 6.53 -5.22 -4.01
N GLN A 209 5.95 -6.34 -4.45
CA GLN A 209 6.43 -7.05 -5.65
C GLN A 209 6.33 -6.18 -6.91
N LYS A 210 5.20 -5.51 -7.10
CA LYS A 210 5.02 -4.56 -8.21
C LYS A 210 5.96 -3.35 -8.06
N ALA A 211 6.20 -2.89 -6.83
CA ALA A 211 7.14 -1.80 -6.59
C ALA A 211 8.57 -2.16 -7.03
N VAL A 212 9.05 -3.36 -6.68
CA VAL A 212 10.35 -3.91 -7.11
C VAL A 212 10.46 -3.89 -8.65
N GLU A 213 9.45 -4.40 -9.36
CA GLU A 213 9.45 -4.39 -10.83
C GLU A 213 9.60 -2.97 -11.43
N LYS A 214 8.88 -1.99 -10.87
CA LYS A 214 8.93 -0.61 -11.37
C LYS A 214 10.24 0.09 -11.01
N TYR A 215 10.76 -0.12 -9.81
CA TYR A 215 12.08 0.40 -9.43
C TYR A 215 13.20 -0.22 -10.27
N ALA A 216 13.15 -1.53 -10.53
CA ALA A 216 14.11 -2.21 -11.40
C ALA A 216 14.11 -1.60 -12.80
N LYS A 217 12.94 -1.28 -13.36
CA LYS A 217 12.85 -0.58 -14.64
C LYS A 217 13.42 0.84 -14.59
N ALA A 218 13.22 1.57 -13.48
CA ALA A 218 13.84 2.89 -13.30
C ALA A 218 15.38 2.81 -13.26
N VAL A 219 15.94 1.79 -12.59
CA VAL A 219 17.40 1.53 -12.56
C VAL A 219 17.92 1.11 -13.92
N GLU A 220 17.17 0.30 -14.68
CA GLU A 220 17.55 -0.09 -16.05
C GLU A 220 17.68 1.14 -16.96
N LEU A 221 16.75 2.09 -16.85
CA LEU A 221 16.70 3.30 -17.67
C LEU A 221 17.73 4.37 -17.23
N ASP A 222 18.01 4.46 -15.93
CA ASP A 222 19.04 5.35 -15.36
C ASP A 222 19.87 4.60 -14.32
N PRO A 223 20.87 3.82 -14.76
CA PRO A 223 21.64 2.98 -13.86
C PRO A 223 22.52 3.81 -12.94
N THR A 224 22.87 5.06 -13.29
CA THR A 224 23.73 5.92 -12.47
C THR A 224 23.00 6.55 -11.28
N ASN A 225 21.67 6.43 -11.21
CA ASN A 225 20.87 7.00 -10.14
C ASN A 225 20.92 6.15 -8.88
N GLU A 226 21.73 6.56 -7.91
CA GLU A 226 21.86 5.86 -6.62
C GLU A 226 20.53 5.80 -5.84
N GLY A 227 19.68 6.83 -5.98
CA GLY A 227 18.36 6.86 -5.35
C GLY A 227 17.46 5.71 -5.81
N TYR A 228 17.44 5.43 -7.13
CA TYR A 228 16.64 4.32 -7.66
C TYR A 228 17.14 2.96 -7.18
N ARG A 229 18.46 2.79 -7.04
CA ARG A 229 19.04 1.56 -6.51
C ARG A 229 18.71 1.38 -5.02
N ALA A 230 18.73 2.47 -4.25
CA ALA A 230 18.36 2.45 -2.84
C ALA A 230 16.88 2.10 -2.65
N ASP A 231 16.00 2.73 -3.45
CA ASP A 231 14.56 2.46 -3.44
C ASP A 231 14.23 1.01 -3.84
N LEU A 232 14.91 0.49 -4.87
CA LEU A 232 14.79 -0.91 -5.28
C LEU A 232 15.17 -1.85 -4.14
N LYS A 233 16.33 -1.63 -3.51
CA LYS A 233 16.80 -2.45 -2.39
C LYS A 233 15.84 -2.42 -1.21
N ALA A 234 15.29 -1.24 -0.88
CA ALA A 234 14.30 -1.09 0.18
C ALA A 234 13.00 -1.84 -0.15
N ALA A 235 12.56 -1.82 -1.41
CA ALA A 235 11.40 -2.57 -1.87
C ALA A 235 11.63 -4.08 -1.82
N GLU A 236 12.81 -4.58 -2.21
CA GLU A 236 13.19 -6.00 -2.11
C GLU A 236 13.24 -6.49 -0.66
N GLU A 237 13.77 -5.66 0.26
CA GLU A 237 13.78 -5.96 1.68
C GLU A 237 12.36 -6.05 2.24
N LYS A 238 11.49 -5.08 1.94
CA LYS A 238 10.08 -5.13 2.35
C LYS A 238 9.31 -6.27 1.73
N LEU A 239 9.59 -6.63 0.47
CA LEU A 239 9.00 -7.81 -0.14
C LEU A 239 9.40 -9.07 0.64
N ARG A 240 10.70 -9.26 0.91
CA ARG A 240 11.20 -10.39 1.68
C ARG A 240 10.62 -10.46 3.09
N GLU A 241 10.53 -9.32 3.79
CA GLU A 241 9.86 -9.24 5.09
C GLU A 241 8.39 -9.65 4.97
N SER A 242 7.67 -9.17 3.95
CA SER A 242 6.25 -9.49 3.75
C SER A 242 6.02 -10.96 3.38
N GLU A 243 6.93 -11.57 2.61
CA GLU A 243 6.90 -12.98 2.24
C GLU A 243 7.27 -13.88 3.43
N ALA A 244 8.26 -13.47 4.23
CA ALA A 244 8.61 -14.14 5.49
C ALA A 244 7.46 -14.06 6.51
N ALA A 245 6.71 -12.96 6.54
CA ALA A 245 5.51 -12.81 7.37
C ALA A 245 4.30 -13.59 6.82
N GLY A 246 4.18 -13.72 5.50
CA GLY A 246 3.12 -14.46 4.81
C GLY A 246 3.34 -15.98 4.75
N ASN A 247 4.56 -16.45 4.96
CA ASN A 247 4.90 -17.87 5.04
C ASN A 247 5.93 -18.15 6.16
N PRO A 248 5.51 -18.07 7.45
CA PRO A 248 6.40 -18.30 8.58
C PRO A 248 6.96 -19.74 8.64
N ALA A 249 6.30 -20.69 7.97
CA ALA A 249 6.72 -22.09 7.92
C ALA A 249 7.71 -22.40 6.78
N GLY A 250 7.73 -21.59 5.72
CA GLY A 250 8.58 -21.82 4.54
C GLY A 250 10.00 -21.28 4.67
N ASN A 251 10.19 -20.15 5.38
CA ASN A 251 11.50 -19.53 5.58
C ASN A 251 12.13 -19.80 6.96
N ALA A 252 11.47 -20.56 7.84
CA ALA A 252 12.07 -21.01 9.10
C ALA A 252 13.22 -22.01 8.89
N PHE A 253 13.35 -22.59 7.68
CA PHE A 253 14.42 -23.52 7.31
C PHE A 253 15.04 -23.18 5.94
N ASP A 254 15.28 -21.89 5.66
CA ASP A 254 16.13 -21.52 4.52
C ASP A 254 17.60 -21.86 4.81
N PHE A 255 17.99 -23.10 4.49
CA PHE A 255 19.38 -23.56 4.54
C PHE A 255 20.27 -22.95 3.44
N SER A 256 19.75 -22.11 2.54
CA SER A 256 20.58 -21.43 1.53
C SER A 256 21.57 -20.44 2.17
N ASN A 257 21.30 -20.02 3.41
CA ASN A 257 22.17 -19.13 4.19
C ASN A 257 22.79 -19.79 5.44
N ILE A 258 23.08 -21.10 5.38
CA ILE A 258 23.83 -21.87 6.40
C ILE A 258 25.07 -21.13 6.91
N GLY A 259 25.73 -20.34 6.04
CA GLY A 259 26.95 -19.61 6.39
C GLY A 259 26.78 -18.54 7.48
N SER A 260 25.60 -17.94 7.64
CA SER A 260 25.35 -16.96 8.72
C SER A 260 24.88 -17.62 10.01
N ILE A 261 24.25 -18.80 9.94
CA ILE A 261 23.76 -19.56 11.09
C ILE A 261 24.91 -20.36 11.75
N LEU A 262 25.83 -20.93 10.96
CA LEU A 262 27.03 -21.60 11.47
C LEU A 262 28.03 -20.66 12.15
N ASN A 263 27.98 -19.37 11.83
CA ASN A 263 28.81 -18.35 12.46
C ASN A 263 28.18 -17.75 13.73
N ASN A 264 26.98 -18.20 14.12
CA ASN A 264 26.34 -17.77 15.37
C ASN A 264 26.86 -18.62 16.55
N PRO A 265 27.55 -18.02 17.54
CA PRO A 265 28.09 -18.74 18.69
C PRO A 265 27.02 -19.38 19.58
N GLU A 266 25.86 -18.73 19.74
CA GLU A 266 24.74 -19.29 20.51
C GLU A 266 24.15 -20.51 19.80
N PHE A 267 24.01 -20.47 18.46
CA PHE A 267 23.51 -21.62 17.69
C PHE A 267 24.45 -22.82 17.76
N MET A 268 25.77 -22.61 17.66
CA MET A 268 26.76 -23.68 17.78
C MET A 268 26.73 -24.33 19.17
N SER A 269 26.60 -23.53 20.24
CA SER A 269 26.48 -24.07 21.61
C SER A 269 25.18 -24.84 21.84
N MET A 270 24.07 -24.40 21.23
CA MET A 270 22.79 -25.09 21.28
C MET A 270 22.85 -26.43 20.52
N ALA A 271 23.38 -26.43 19.28
CA ALA A 271 23.55 -27.63 18.47
C ALA A 271 24.48 -28.66 19.14
N GLN A 272 25.52 -28.20 19.83
CA GLN A 272 26.48 -29.06 20.54
C GLN A 272 25.89 -29.67 21.82
N ASN A 273 24.94 -29.00 22.48
CA ASN A 273 24.20 -29.56 23.61
C ASN A 273 23.11 -30.55 23.16
N VAL A 274 22.46 -30.29 22.02
CA VAL A 274 21.44 -31.18 21.44
C VAL A 274 22.07 -32.45 20.85
N MET A 275 23.22 -32.35 20.17
CA MET A 275 23.96 -33.52 19.65
C MET A 275 24.49 -34.46 20.72
N GLN A 276 24.68 -33.98 21.96
CA GLN A 276 25.14 -34.80 23.08
C GLN A 276 24.01 -35.58 23.76
N GLN A 277 22.75 -35.37 23.35
CA GLN A 277 21.63 -36.15 23.87
C GLN A 277 21.55 -37.51 23.14
N PRO A 278 21.58 -38.65 23.87
CA PRO A 278 21.51 -39.98 23.27
C PRO A 278 20.28 -40.19 22.37
N GLN A 279 19.17 -39.53 22.71
CA GLN A 279 17.90 -39.61 22.00
C GLN A 279 17.91 -38.84 20.67
N PHE A 280 18.77 -37.82 20.53
CA PHE A 280 18.96 -37.10 19.28
C PHE A 280 19.71 -37.95 18.24
N ALA A 281 20.65 -38.78 18.69
CA ALA A 281 21.35 -39.74 17.81
C ALA A 281 20.39 -40.80 17.24
N ASP A 282 19.43 -41.28 18.04
CA ASP A 282 18.39 -42.21 17.58
C ASP A 282 17.41 -41.57 16.60
N MET A 283 17.07 -40.30 16.82
CA MET A 283 16.26 -39.49 15.90
C MET A 283 16.98 -39.28 14.56
N VAL A 284 18.27 -38.96 14.58
CA VAL A 284 19.09 -38.83 13.35
C VAL A 284 19.21 -40.17 12.62
N ASN A 285 19.33 -41.29 13.33
CA ASN A 285 19.35 -42.63 12.74
C ASN A 285 18.00 -43.05 12.14
N GLN A 286 16.87 -42.66 12.74
CA GLN A 286 15.54 -42.86 12.15
C GLN A 286 15.32 -41.99 10.91
N ILE A 287 15.79 -40.75 10.92
CA ILE A 287 15.75 -39.84 9.77
C ILE A 287 16.65 -40.35 8.64
N ALA A 288 17.85 -40.84 8.96
CA ALA A 288 18.78 -41.46 8.00
C ALA A 288 18.24 -42.77 7.40
N GLY A 289 17.49 -43.56 8.18
CA GLY A 289 16.80 -44.76 7.71
C GLY A 289 15.70 -44.47 6.68
N ASN A 290 14.98 -43.35 6.85
CA ASN A 290 13.94 -42.91 5.90
C ASN A 290 14.49 -42.12 4.70
N LEU A 291 15.72 -41.60 4.77
CA LEU A 291 16.44 -40.95 3.66
C LEU A 291 16.96 -41.93 2.59
N GLY A 292 16.98 -43.24 2.88
CA GLY A 292 17.39 -44.29 1.94
C GLY A 292 16.40 -44.55 0.78
N GLN A 293 15.17 -44.07 0.89
CA GLN A 293 14.21 -43.99 -0.21
C GLN A 293 14.02 -42.51 -0.54
N GLY A 294 14.60 -42.07 -1.66
CA GLY A 294 14.80 -40.65 -1.99
C GLY A 294 13.64 -39.71 -1.62
N LEU A 295 13.99 -38.59 -0.98
CA LEU A 295 13.09 -37.50 -0.65
C LEU A 295 12.43 -36.94 -1.93
N PRO A 296 11.09 -36.77 -1.97
CA PRO A 296 10.48 -35.86 -2.91
C PRO A 296 10.87 -34.43 -2.52
N ALA A 297 11.17 -33.60 -3.52
CA ALA A 297 11.58 -32.22 -3.31
C ALA A 297 10.52 -31.43 -2.51
N GLY A 298 10.86 -31.07 -1.27
CA GLY A 298 10.11 -30.15 -0.40
C GLY A 298 9.15 -30.83 0.59
N GLY A 299 9.56 -31.00 1.84
CA GLY A 299 8.65 -31.37 2.93
C GLY A 299 9.33 -31.52 4.29
N MET A 300 8.83 -30.80 5.31
CA MET A 300 9.15 -31.02 6.72
C MET A 300 8.73 -32.43 7.19
N PRO A 301 9.25 -32.93 8.34
CA PRO A 301 8.67 -34.06 9.03
C PRO A 301 7.19 -33.79 9.37
N ASP A 302 6.35 -34.79 9.15
CA ASP A 302 4.92 -34.70 9.43
C ASP A 302 4.66 -34.80 10.95
N PHE A 303 4.48 -33.64 11.60
CA PHE A 303 4.13 -33.56 13.03
C PHE A 303 2.66 -33.92 13.32
N SER A 304 1.84 -34.20 12.30
CA SER A 304 0.43 -34.56 12.50
C SER A 304 0.26 -35.78 13.40
N GLN A 305 1.16 -36.77 13.30
CA GLN A 305 1.14 -37.97 14.13
C GLN A 305 1.43 -37.67 15.59
N MET A 306 2.33 -36.73 15.86
CA MET A 306 2.64 -36.32 17.24
C MET A 306 1.44 -35.63 17.88
N PHE A 307 0.78 -34.72 17.16
CA PHE A 307 -0.43 -34.04 17.63
C PHE A 307 -1.62 -34.99 17.79
N ALA A 308 -1.78 -35.95 16.88
CA ALA A 308 -2.80 -37.00 17.00
C ALA A 308 -2.59 -37.85 18.26
N ASN A 309 -1.34 -38.23 18.56
CA ASN A 309 -1.00 -38.99 19.77
C ASN A 309 -1.22 -38.19 21.07
N LEU A 310 -1.05 -36.88 21.04
CA LEU A 310 -1.33 -36.02 22.20
C LEU A 310 -2.84 -35.84 22.41
N ALA A 311 -3.59 -35.62 21.32
CA ALA A 311 -5.04 -35.51 21.36
C ALA A 311 -5.71 -36.82 21.83
N ALA A 312 -5.15 -37.98 21.44
CA ALA A 312 -5.63 -39.29 21.87
C ALA A 312 -5.41 -39.56 23.37
N GLN A 313 -4.48 -38.86 24.02
CA GLN A 313 -4.20 -38.97 25.45
C GLN A 313 -5.14 -38.09 26.30
N GLN A 314 -5.96 -37.23 25.68
CA GLN A 314 -6.85 -36.32 26.40
C GLN A 314 -8.11 -37.07 26.89
N PRO A 315 -8.40 -37.07 28.21
CA PRO A 315 -9.65 -37.58 28.77
C PRO A 315 -10.90 -37.04 28.05
N ALA A 316 -11.92 -37.89 27.91
CA ALA A 316 -13.18 -37.53 27.25
C ALA A 316 -13.96 -36.40 27.94
N ASP A 317 -13.66 -36.12 29.22
CA ASP A 317 -14.23 -35.01 29.99
C ASP A 317 -13.46 -33.69 29.78
N GLY A 318 -12.42 -33.68 28.94
CA GLY A 318 -11.61 -32.50 28.63
C GLY A 318 -10.63 -32.12 29.73
N SER A 319 -10.51 -32.92 30.81
CA SER A 319 -9.55 -32.67 31.88
C SER A 319 -8.11 -32.92 31.43
N ILE A 320 -7.14 -32.27 32.09
CA ILE A 320 -5.71 -32.49 31.83
C ILE A 320 -5.36 -33.92 32.29
N PRO A 321 -4.72 -34.77 31.45
CA PRO A 321 -4.27 -36.10 31.84
C PRO A 321 -3.34 -36.06 33.05
N GLU A 322 -3.38 -37.08 33.91
CA GLU A 322 -2.49 -37.17 35.08
C GLU A 322 -1.00 -37.21 34.69
N VAL A 323 -0.71 -37.87 33.56
CA VAL A 323 0.59 -37.87 32.89
C VAL A 323 0.35 -37.73 31.39
N VAL A 324 1.07 -36.81 30.74
CA VAL A 324 1.12 -36.66 29.28
C VAL A 324 2.43 -37.25 28.80
N ASN A 325 2.35 -38.35 28.03
CA ASN A 325 3.53 -38.98 27.46
C ASN A 325 3.92 -38.22 26.20
N THR A 326 5.14 -37.66 26.19
CA THR A 326 5.69 -36.95 25.04
C THR A 326 6.97 -37.63 24.55
N PRO A 327 7.37 -37.42 23.28
CA PRO A 327 8.67 -37.85 22.77
C PRO A 327 9.87 -37.27 23.53
N PHE A 328 9.65 -36.27 24.39
CA PHE A 328 10.66 -35.55 25.16
C PHE A 328 10.63 -35.90 26.67
N GLY A 329 9.78 -36.84 27.08
CA GLY A 329 9.59 -37.28 28.47
C GLY A 329 8.15 -37.14 28.97
N ASP A 330 7.88 -37.79 30.11
CA ASP A 330 6.57 -37.77 30.76
C ASP A 330 6.37 -36.46 31.53
N ILE A 331 5.26 -35.77 31.24
CA ILE A 331 4.89 -34.53 31.91
C ILE A 331 3.77 -34.81 32.90
N LYS A 332 4.01 -34.60 34.19
CA LYS A 332 2.98 -34.77 35.23
C LYS A 332 2.02 -33.59 35.25
N ARG A 333 0.76 -33.84 35.57
CA ARG A 333 -0.28 -32.81 35.73
C ARG A 333 0.13 -31.67 36.65
N GLU A 334 0.73 -31.99 37.79
CA GLU A 334 1.21 -31.00 38.76
C GLU A 334 2.24 -30.03 38.14
N GLN A 335 3.08 -30.51 37.22
CA GLN A 335 4.05 -29.67 36.52
C GLN A 335 3.34 -28.73 35.54
N LEU A 336 2.31 -29.20 34.82
CA LEU A 336 1.48 -28.38 33.92
C LEU A 336 0.67 -27.33 34.69
N GLU A 337 0.11 -27.69 35.84
CA GLU A 337 -0.65 -26.78 36.71
C GLU A 337 0.27 -25.72 37.33
N SER A 338 1.51 -26.09 37.69
CA SER A 338 2.49 -25.15 38.23
C SER A 338 2.86 -24.03 37.24
N LEU A 339 2.83 -24.30 35.93
CA LEU A 339 3.11 -23.29 34.90
C LEU A 339 2.09 -22.16 34.88
N GLN A 340 0.83 -22.45 35.19
CA GLN A 340 -0.25 -21.44 35.20
C GLN A 340 -0.06 -20.40 36.31
N HIS A 341 0.72 -20.75 37.33
CA HIS A 341 1.00 -19.89 38.48
C HIS A 341 2.32 -19.13 38.36
N MET A 342 3.10 -19.34 37.30
CA MET A 342 4.35 -18.60 37.08
C MET A 342 4.06 -17.12 36.75
N PRO A 343 4.74 -16.15 37.37
CA PRO A 343 4.57 -14.72 37.07
C PRO A 343 4.76 -14.39 35.59
N GLU A 344 5.68 -15.08 34.92
CA GLU A 344 5.98 -14.95 33.48
C GLU A 344 4.82 -15.41 32.58
N VAL A 345 3.89 -16.22 33.11
CA VAL A 345 2.70 -16.70 32.43
C VAL A 345 1.47 -15.89 32.83
N ARG A 346 1.30 -15.65 34.13
CA ARG A 346 0.12 -14.96 34.68
C ARG A 346 0.12 -13.48 34.37
N ASP A 347 1.27 -12.82 34.50
CA ASP A 347 1.36 -11.36 34.45
C ASP A 347 1.88 -10.84 33.09
N ASN A 348 2.12 -11.75 32.12
CA ASN A 348 2.57 -11.39 30.77
C ASN A 348 1.38 -11.23 29.79
N PRO A 349 1.04 -9.99 29.39
CA PRO A 349 -0.10 -9.72 28.52
C PRO A 349 0.07 -10.30 27.11
N LYS A 350 1.31 -10.47 26.63
CA LYS A 350 1.56 -11.17 25.35
C LYS A 350 1.27 -12.66 25.48
N PHE A 351 1.70 -13.28 26.57
CA PHE A 351 1.44 -14.71 26.80
C PHE A 351 -0.06 -15.01 26.95
N GLN A 352 -0.80 -14.14 27.65
CA GLN A 352 -2.27 -14.24 27.72
C GLN A 352 -2.91 -14.15 26.32
N ALA A 353 -2.50 -13.19 25.49
CA ALA A 353 -3.00 -13.06 24.12
C ALA A 353 -2.70 -14.30 23.26
N ILE A 354 -1.54 -14.93 23.45
CA ILE A 354 -1.16 -16.18 22.76
C ILE A 354 -2.07 -17.32 23.20
N MET A 355 -2.31 -17.46 24.51
CA MET A 355 -3.17 -18.51 25.05
C MET A 355 -4.62 -18.34 24.59
N ASP A 356 -5.11 -17.11 24.45
CA ASP A 356 -6.45 -16.85 23.93
C ASP A 356 -6.55 -17.13 22.41
N ASP A 357 -5.51 -16.82 21.62
CA ASP A 357 -5.44 -17.19 20.20
C ASP A 357 -5.38 -18.72 20.04
N VAL A 358 -4.62 -19.42 20.89
CA VAL A 358 -4.57 -20.90 20.92
C VAL A 358 -5.90 -21.52 21.33
N LYS A 359 -6.62 -20.96 22.31
CA LYS A 359 -7.95 -21.45 22.71
C LYS A 359 -8.99 -21.27 21.59
N SER A 360 -8.91 -20.18 20.85
CA SER A 360 -9.90 -19.84 19.81
C SER A 360 -9.59 -20.46 18.44
N SER A 361 -8.31 -20.62 18.11
CA SER A 361 -7.84 -21.04 16.79
C SER A 361 -7.09 -22.39 16.80
N GLY A 362 -6.97 -23.02 17.97
CA GLY A 362 -6.28 -24.30 18.18
C GLY A 362 -4.77 -24.16 18.42
N PRO A 363 -4.07 -25.26 18.79
CA PRO A 363 -2.66 -25.25 19.19
C PRO A 363 -1.69 -24.74 18.10
N MET A 364 -2.08 -24.81 16.83
CA MET A 364 -1.28 -24.29 15.71
C MET A 364 -1.17 -22.76 15.71
N ALA A 365 -2.06 -22.04 16.40
CA ALA A 365 -1.96 -20.59 16.54
C ALA A 365 -0.70 -20.16 17.29
N MET A 366 -0.12 -21.04 18.12
CA MET A 366 1.12 -20.77 18.84
C MET A 366 2.30 -20.49 17.89
N LEU A 367 2.28 -21.09 16.68
CA LEU A 367 3.34 -20.95 15.68
C LEU A 367 3.51 -19.50 15.19
N LYS A 368 2.45 -18.69 15.23
CA LYS A 368 2.47 -17.26 14.88
C LYS A 368 3.39 -16.43 15.78
N TYR A 369 3.67 -16.93 16.99
CA TYR A 369 4.38 -16.20 18.04
C TYR A 369 5.79 -16.72 18.29
N MET A 370 6.19 -17.83 17.64
CA MET A 370 7.52 -18.44 17.82
C MET A 370 8.68 -17.61 17.28
N ASN A 371 8.42 -16.55 16.49
CA ASN A 371 9.45 -15.62 16.06
C ASN A 371 9.60 -14.39 16.98
N ASP A 372 8.78 -14.25 18.02
CA ASP A 372 8.97 -13.19 19.03
C ASP A 372 10.06 -13.65 20.03
N PRO A 373 11.19 -12.93 20.15
CA PRO A 373 12.28 -13.31 21.05
C PRO A 373 11.86 -13.40 22.52
N GLU A 374 10.88 -12.60 22.94
CA GLU A 374 10.33 -12.60 24.30
C GLU A 374 9.46 -13.83 24.54
N VAL A 375 8.71 -14.26 23.51
CA VAL A 375 7.92 -15.49 23.53
C VAL A 375 8.84 -16.70 23.56
N MET A 376 9.87 -16.73 22.71
CA MET A 376 10.85 -17.83 22.69
C MET A 376 11.65 -17.91 23.99
N SER A 377 12.04 -16.77 24.58
CA SER A 377 12.68 -16.74 25.90
C SER A 377 11.77 -17.30 26.98
N THR A 378 10.50 -16.90 27.00
CA THR A 378 9.49 -17.41 27.93
C THR A 378 9.24 -18.90 27.71
N MET A 379 9.08 -19.37 26.46
CA MET A 379 8.91 -20.78 26.13
C MET A 379 10.12 -21.62 26.50
N THR A 380 11.33 -21.11 26.32
CA THR A 380 12.58 -21.79 26.70
C THR A 380 12.64 -21.96 28.22
N LYS A 381 12.23 -20.94 29.00
CA LYS A 381 12.13 -21.04 30.46
C LYS A 381 11.06 -22.05 30.90
N LEU A 382 9.90 -22.04 30.26
CA LEU A 382 8.81 -22.98 30.53
C LEU A 382 9.24 -24.43 30.21
N ALA A 383 9.84 -24.65 29.04
CA ALA A 383 10.39 -25.95 28.66
C ALA A 383 11.49 -26.41 29.63
N SER A 384 12.38 -25.51 30.05
CA SER A 384 13.39 -25.81 31.08
C SER A 384 12.74 -26.21 32.42
N SER A 385 11.63 -25.57 32.79
CA SER A 385 10.88 -25.92 34.02
C SER A 385 10.12 -27.24 33.91
N LEU A 386 9.65 -27.61 32.72
CA LEU A 386 8.91 -28.86 32.48
C LEU A 386 9.83 -30.07 32.37
N PHE A 387 10.98 -29.91 31.71
CA PHE A 387 11.89 -31.00 31.36
C PHE A 387 13.18 -31.02 32.19
N SER A 388 13.34 -30.10 33.15
CA SER A 388 14.40 -30.25 34.17
C SER A 388 14.01 -31.38 35.13
N LYS A 389 14.95 -32.31 35.35
CA LYS A 389 14.81 -33.32 36.40
C LYS A 389 14.62 -32.62 37.74
N PRO A 390 13.62 -32.98 38.56
CA PRO A 390 13.57 -32.51 39.94
C PRO A 390 14.85 -32.98 40.66
N ALA A 391 15.52 -32.06 41.35
CA ALA A 391 16.55 -32.41 42.33
C ALA A 391 15.87 -33.08 43.53
N GLY A 392 15.60 -34.38 43.45
CA GLY A 392 14.87 -35.07 44.51
C GLY A 392 14.38 -36.47 44.17
N ASP A 393 15.27 -37.33 43.67
CA ASP A 393 15.15 -38.78 43.86
C ASP A 393 16.51 -39.31 44.33
N ALA A 394 16.94 -38.81 45.50
CA ALA A 394 17.77 -39.61 46.38
C ALA A 394 16.81 -40.51 47.17
N ALA A 395 16.96 -41.83 47.01
CA ALA A 395 16.24 -42.82 47.81
C ALA A 395 16.33 -42.47 49.31
N PRO A 396 15.29 -42.74 50.12
CA PRO A 396 15.40 -42.56 51.55
C PRO A 396 16.46 -43.54 52.08
N ALA A 397 17.55 -42.99 52.61
CA ALA A 397 18.50 -43.75 53.40
C ALA A 397 17.76 -44.26 54.65
N VAL A 398 17.57 -45.58 54.71
CA VAL A 398 17.19 -46.26 55.94
C VAL A 398 18.40 -46.21 56.87
N GLU A 399 18.39 -45.32 57.85
CA GLU A 399 19.24 -45.41 59.04
C GLU A 399 18.35 -45.53 60.28
N ALA A 400 17.97 -46.79 60.56
CA ALA A 400 17.75 -47.28 61.92
C ALA A 400 19.13 -47.75 62.41
N LEU A 401 19.63 -47.54 63.63
CA LEU A 401 19.09 -47.22 64.94
C LEU A 401 20.30 -46.85 65.82
N ALA A 402 20.15 -45.96 66.81
CA ALA A 402 20.77 -46.13 68.13
C ALA A 402 20.20 -45.16 69.19
N ALA A 403 19.31 -45.70 70.03
CA ALA A 403 19.41 -45.64 71.49
C ALA A 403 19.09 -47.09 71.94
N SER A 404 19.83 -47.79 72.78
CA SER A 404 20.70 -47.40 73.90
C SER A 404 21.67 -48.53 74.24
N GLU A 405 22.94 -48.19 74.49
CA GLU A 405 23.68 -48.48 75.73
C GLU A 405 24.70 -47.38 75.97
#